data_AF-A0A382P8A0-F1
#
_entry.id   AF-A0A382P8A0-F1
#
_cell.length_a   1.000
_cell.length_b   1.000
_cell.length_c   1.000
_cell.angle_alpha   90.00
_cell.angle_beta   90.00
_cell.angle_gamma   90.00
#
_symmetry.space_group_name_H-M   'P 1'
#
loop_
_entity.id
_entity.type
_entity.pdbx_description
1 polymer ?
#
loop_
_entity_poly.entity_id
_entity_poly.type
_entity_poly.pdbx_seq_one_letter_code
_entity_poly.pdbx_strand_id
1 'polypeptide(L)'
;MKLLSFVVYVLLQVLCLPLLIVGVVLAGYRQLVVSKRLGLSQTAIEVIQARWTMDRFGIRSDPDTVRLTNVLPNASPVGLWLVFFPLWVKYRLCGDLFLYPT
;
A
#
# COMPACT_ATOMS: atom_id res chain seq x y z
N MET A 1 -1.17 15.00 19.73
CA MET A 1 -1.43 13.76 18.96
C MET A 1 -0.49 13.56 17.78
N LYS A 2 -0.22 14.61 16.98
CA LYS A 2 0.73 14.57 15.85
C LYS A 2 2.15 14.09 16.18
N LEU A 3 2.74 14.57 17.29
CA LEU A 3 4.09 14.16 17.69
C LEU A 3 4.13 12.69 18.15
N LEU A 4 3.13 12.26 18.92
CA LEU A 4 3.01 10.87 19.37
C LEU A 4 2.83 9.91 18.18
N SER A 5 1.92 10.22 17.25
CA SER A 5 1.70 9.39 16.06
C SER A 5 2.94 9.35 15.16
N PHE A 6 3.72 10.44 15.10
CA PHE A 6 5.00 10.47 14.39
C PHE A 6 6.07 9.60 15.06
N VAL A 7 6.21 9.66 16.38
CA VAL A 7 7.16 8.80 17.12
C VAL A 7 6.80 7.33 16.95
N VAL A 8 5.52 6.98 17.10
CA VAL A 8 5.02 5.61 16.86
C VAL A 8 5.30 5.17 15.42
N TYR A 9 5.08 6.04 14.45
CA TYR A 9 5.41 5.77 13.05
C TYR A 9 6.90 5.46 12.86
N VAL A 10 7.81 6.28 13.39
CA VAL A 10 9.26 6.06 13.24
C VAL A 10 9.69 4.75 13.87
N LEU A 11 9.18 4.42 15.07
CA LEU A 11 9.49 3.15 15.73
C LEU A 11 8.99 1.95 14.94
N LEU A 12 7.73 1.98 14.47
CA LEU A 12 7.17 0.94 13.62
C LEU A 12 7.91 0.82 12.28
N GLN A 13 8.29 1.94 11.68
CA GLN A 13 9.01 1.97 10.41
C GLN A 13 10.37 1.25 10.52
N VAL A 14 11.12 1.50 11.60
CA VAL A 14 12.41 0.85 11.86
C VAL A 14 12.21 -0.64 12.18
N LEU A 15 11.21 -0.98 12.99
CA LEU A 15 10.93 -2.37 13.36
C LEU A 15 10.44 -3.21 12.17
N CYS A 16 9.61 -2.63 11.32
CA CYS A 16 9.03 -3.28 10.14
C CYS A 16 9.92 -3.16 8.88
N LEU A 17 11.12 -2.58 8.98
CA LEU A 17 12.02 -2.42 7.84
C LEU A 17 12.27 -3.72 7.05
N PRO A 18 12.54 -4.90 7.65
CA PRO A 18 12.69 -6.13 6.89
C PRO A 18 11.39 -6.53 6.17
N LEU A 19 10.23 -6.33 6.81
CA LEU A 19 8.92 -6.59 6.21
C LEU A 19 8.64 -5.66 5.03
N LEU A 20 9.07 -4.40 5.13
CA LEU A 20 8.92 -3.42 4.06
C LEU A 20 9.74 -3.82 2.84
N ILE A 21 10.98 -4.29 3.03
CA ILE A 21 11.81 -4.81 1.93
C ILE A 21 11.08 -5.97 1.23
N VAL A 22 10.56 -6.93 2.00
CA VAL A 22 9.78 -8.06 1.45
C VAL A 22 8.53 -7.54 0.71
N GLY A 23 7.83 -6.56 1.27
CA GLY A 23 6.66 -5.93 0.68
C GLY A 23 6.95 -5.29 -0.68
N VAL A 24 8.02 -4.48 -0.76
CA VAL A 24 8.48 -3.83 -1.99
C VAL A 24 8.87 -4.87 -3.04
N VAL A 25 9.63 -5.89 -2.66
CA VAL A 25 10.04 -6.96 -3.59
C VAL A 25 8.82 -7.71 -4.12
N LEU A 26 7.88 -8.08 -3.26
CA LEU A 26 6.68 -8.82 -3.65
C LEU A 26 5.75 -7.99 -4.55
N ALA A 27 5.47 -6.73 -4.16
CA ALA A 27 4.64 -5.81 -4.94
C ALA A 27 5.29 -5.47 -6.28
N GLY A 28 6.58 -5.11 -6.26
CA GLY A 28 7.35 -4.80 -7.45
C GLY A 28 7.49 -5.98 -8.40
N TYR A 29 7.72 -7.20 -7.89
CA TYR A 29 7.78 -8.40 -8.73
C TYR A 29 6.47 -8.64 -9.48
N ARG A 30 5.33 -8.59 -8.76
CA ARG A 30 4.01 -8.77 -9.39
C ARG A 30 3.71 -7.66 -10.39
N GLN A 31 3.98 -6.41 -10.02
CA GLN A 31 3.71 -5.27 -10.88
C GLN A 31 4.60 -5.26 -12.14
N LEU A 32 5.90 -5.56 -12.02
CA LEU A 32 6.84 -5.46 -13.14
C LEU A 32 6.89 -6.74 -13.96
N VAL A 33 7.19 -7.87 -13.31
CA VAL A 33 7.48 -9.14 -13.98
C VAL A 33 6.20 -9.82 -14.42
N VAL A 34 5.20 -9.93 -13.53
CA VAL A 34 3.95 -10.62 -13.87
C VAL A 34 3.14 -9.82 -14.89
N SER A 35 3.07 -8.48 -14.78
CA SER A 35 2.42 -7.66 -15.83
C SER A 35 3.09 -7.82 -17.18
N LYS A 36 4.43 -7.82 -17.24
CA LYS A 36 5.17 -8.03 -18.50
C LYS A 36 4.89 -9.41 -19.10
N ARG A 37 4.81 -10.46 -18.28
CA ARG A 37 4.46 -11.81 -18.73
C ARG A 37 3.02 -11.91 -19.27
N LEU A 38 2.10 -11.12 -18.74
CA LEU A 38 0.70 -11.09 -19.15
C LEU A 38 0.42 -10.11 -20.30
N GLY A 39 1.41 -9.34 -20.76
CA GLY A 39 1.22 -8.28 -21.75
C GLY A 39 0.36 -7.11 -21.24
N LEU A 40 0.28 -6.91 -19.92
CA LEU A 40 -0.54 -5.89 -19.29
C LEU A 40 0.26 -4.64 -18.94
N SER A 41 -0.42 -3.49 -18.92
CA SER A 41 0.17 -2.21 -18.52
C SER A 41 0.52 -2.19 -17.02
N GLN A 42 1.76 -1.82 -16.71
CA GLN A 42 2.24 -1.64 -15.35
C GLN A 42 1.61 -0.42 -14.68
N THR A 43 1.40 0.66 -15.42
CA THR A 43 0.80 1.92 -14.91
C THR A 43 -0.68 1.74 -14.62
N ALA A 44 -1.39 0.90 -15.37
CA ALA A 44 -2.78 0.58 -15.07
C ALA A 44 -2.93 -0.11 -13.69
N ILE A 45 -1.99 -0.99 -13.35
CA ILE A 45 -1.95 -1.64 -12.03
C ILE A 45 -1.64 -0.64 -10.93
N GLU A 46 -0.74 0.31 -11.16
CA GLU A 46 -0.42 1.35 -10.18
C GLU A 46 -1.66 2.18 -9.81
N VAL A 47 -2.50 2.54 -10.80
CA VAL A 47 -3.77 3.25 -10.56
C VAL A 47 -4.74 2.40 -9.71
N ILE A 48 -4.83 1.11 -10.00
CA ILE A 48 -5.68 0.17 -9.23
C ILE A 48 -5.17 0.03 -7.79
N GLN A 49 -3.85 -0.09 -7.60
CA GLN A 49 -3.23 -0.19 -6.27
C GLN A 49 -3.37 1.13 -5.49
N ALA A 50 -3.29 2.28 -6.15
CA ALA A 50 -3.53 3.58 -5.53
C ALA A 50 -4.97 3.65 -4.99
N ARG A 51 -5.97 3.31 -5.81
CA ARG A 51 -7.38 3.26 -5.38
C ARG A 51 -7.62 2.26 -4.25
N TRP A 52 -7.01 1.09 -4.32
CA TRP A 52 -7.05 0.11 -3.23
C TRP A 52 -6.50 0.72 -1.94
N THR A 53 -5.41 1.48 -2.02
CA THR A 53 -4.80 2.12 -0.86
C THR A 53 -5.69 3.25 -0.32
N MET A 54 -6.29 4.07 -1.18
CA MET A 54 -7.26 5.10 -0.78
C MET A 54 -8.44 4.52 -0.01
N ASP A 55 -8.94 3.35 -0.42
CA ASP A 55 -9.99 2.62 0.30
C ASP A 55 -9.51 2.21 1.70
N ARG A 56 -8.31 1.64 1.82
CA ARG A 56 -7.77 1.19 3.13
C ARG A 56 -7.42 2.32 4.07
N PHE A 57 -7.06 3.48 3.52
CA PHE A 57 -6.83 4.72 4.26
C PHE A 57 -8.11 5.53 4.48
N GLY A 58 -9.29 5.03 4.11
CA GLY A 58 -10.56 5.72 4.35
C GLY A 58 -10.71 7.06 3.61
N ILE A 59 -9.87 7.32 2.61
CA ILE A 59 -9.89 8.55 1.79
C ILE A 59 -11.08 8.49 0.82
N ARG A 60 -11.27 7.32 0.20
CA ARG A 60 -12.33 7.06 -0.77
C ARG A 60 -12.73 5.60 -0.68
N SER A 61 -14.00 5.32 -0.39
CA SER A 61 -14.56 3.97 -0.47
C SER A 61 -14.58 3.48 -1.91
N ASP A 62 -13.90 2.38 -2.21
CA ASP A 62 -13.83 1.75 -3.53
C ASP A 62 -13.79 0.20 -3.39
N PRO A 63 -14.91 -0.41 -2.97
CA PRO A 63 -14.97 -1.84 -2.70
C PRO A 63 -14.77 -2.69 -3.97
N ASP A 64 -15.12 -2.16 -5.14
CA ASP A 64 -14.95 -2.84 -6.41
C ASP A 64 -13.47 -2.93 -6.79
N THR A 65 -12.72 -1.84 -6.61
CA THR A 65 -11.27 -1.88 -6.78
C THR A 65 -10.64 -2.84 -5.78
N VAL A 66 -11.13 -2.91 -4.54
CA VAL A 66 -10.65 -3.90 -3.57
C VAL A 66 -10.85 -5.33 -4.06
N ARG A 67 -12.05 -5.66 -4.55
CA ARG A 67 -12.35 -7.00 -5.10
C ARG A 67 -11.44 -7.30 -6.30
N LEU A 68 -11.26 -6.34 -7.20
CA LEU A 68 -10.41 -6.48 -8.38
C LEU A 68 -8.94 -6.71 -8.01
N THR A 69 -8.36 -5.90 -7.12
CA THR A 69 -6.96 -6.03 -6.70
C THR A 69 -6.68 -7.38 -6.03
N ASN A 70 -7.67 -7.96 -5.34
CA ASN A 70 -7.51 -9.27 -4.69
C ASN A 70 -7.47 -10.44 -5.67
N VAL A 71 -7.99 -10.29 -6.89
CA VAL A 71 -8.01 -11.36 -7.91
C VAL A 71 -6.95 -11.17 -8.99
N LEU A 72 -6.40 -9.96 -9.14
CA LEU A 72 -5.39 -9.69 -10.16
C LEU A 72 -4.03 -10.34 -9.82
N PRO A 73 -3.48 -11.18 -10.72
CA PRO A 73 -2.22 -11.90 -10.47
C PRO A 73 -0.99 -10.99 -10.43
N ASN A 74 -1.07 -9.82 -11.07
CA ASN A 74 -0.04 -8.79 -11.10
C ASN A 74 -0.24 -7.69 -10.04
N ALA A 75 -1.24 -7.83 -9.16
CA ALA A 75 -1.39 -7.00 -7.97
C ALA A 75 -0.97 -7.77 -6.71
N SER A 76 -0.51 -7.05 -5.69
CA SER A 76 -0.10 -7.64 -4.41
C SER A 76 -0.71 -6.90 -3.21
N PRO A 77 -1.94 -7.22 -2.79
CA PRO A 77 -2.52 -6.68 -1.55
C PRO A 77 -1.61 -6.92 -0.33
N VAL A 78 -0.97 -8.08 -0.27
CA VAL A 78 -0.02 -8.43 0.81
C VAL A 78 1.21 -7.55 0.75
N GLY A 79 1.82 -7.39 -0.43
CA GLY A 79 2.97 -6.52 -0.61
C GLY A 79 2.67 -5.07 -0.22
N LEU A 80 1.50 -4.56 -0.64
CA LEU A 80 1.01 -3.24 -0.29
C LEU A 80 0.83 -3.08 1.22
N TRP A 81 0.20 -4.04 1.90
CA TRP A 81 0.06 -4.00 3.35
C TRP A 81 1.41 -3.98 4.08
N LEU A 82 2.37 -4.81 3.67
CA LEU A 82 3.70 -4.83 4.28
C LEU A 82 4.43 -3.49 4.15
N VAL A 83 4.21 -2.76 3.05
CA VAL A 83 4.79 -1.43 2.82
C VAL A 83 4.05 -0.35 3.59
N PHE A 84 2.72 -0.34 3.52
CA PHE A 84 1.89 0.76 4.03
C PHE A 84 1.45 0.60 5.48
N PHE A 85 1.69 -0.54 6.12
CA PHE A 85 1.22 -0.80 7.49
C PHE A 85 1.64 0.27 8.51
N PRO A 86 2.93 0.69 8.62
CA PRO A 86 3.32 1.75 9.56
C PRO A 86 2.60 3.07 9.30
N LEU A 87 2.41 3.41 8.02
CA LEU A 87 1.72 4.62 7.60
C LEU A 87 0.22 4.57 7.92
N TRP A 88 -0.41 3.41 7.72
CA TRP A 88 -1.80 3.17 8.07
C TRP A 88 -2.02 3.31 9.58
N VAL A 89 -1.13 2.78 10.41
CA VAL A 89 -1.21 2.94 11.87
C VAL A 89 -1.13 4.42 12.26
N LYS A 90 -0.21 5.19 11.66
CA LYS A 90 -0.12 6.64 11.90
C LYS A 90 -1.43 7.34 11.56
N TYR A 91 -2.01 7.04 10.39
CA TYR A 91 -3.28 7.61 9.96
C TYR A 91 -4.41 7.27 10.95
N ARG A 92 -4.52 6.02 11.40
CA ARG A 92 -5.53 5.59 12.38
C ARG A 92 -5.40 6.30 13.73
N LEU A 93 -4.19 6.69 14.13
CA LEU A 93 -3.93 7.38 15.40
C LEU A 93 -4.22 8.88 15.34
N CYS A 94 -4.05 9.53 14.18
CA CYS A 94 -4.07 10.99 14.08
C CYS A 94 -5.18 11.55 13.17
N GLY A 95 -5.78 10.73 12.31
CA GLY A 95 -6.75 11.15 11.29
C GLY A 95 -6.13 11.91 10.11
N ASP A 96 -4.86 12.31 10.21
CA ASP A 96 -4.16 13.08 9.19
C ASP A 96 -3.43 12.18 8.19
N LEU A 97 -3.60 12.48 6.91
CA LEU A 97 -2.80 11.91 5.83
C LEU A 97 -1.39 12.52 5.89
N PHE A 98 -0.39 11.64 5.95
CA PHE A 98 1.02 12.02 5.94
C PHE A 98 1.69 11.25 4.81
N LEU A 99 2.46 11.94 3.95
CA LEU A 99 3.16 11.37 2.78
C LEU A 99 2.27 10.76 1.68
N TYR A 100 0.98 10.55 1.93
CA TYR A 100 0.05 10.07 0.92
C TYR A 100 -0.48 11.26 0.09
N PRO A 101 -0.47 11.19 -1.25
CA PRO A 101 -0.97 12.27 -2.09
C PRO A 101 -2.48 12.45 -1.92
N THR A 102 -2.90 13.70 -1.77
CA THR A 102 -4.32 14.15 -1.71
C THR A 102 -4.77 14.72 -3.03
#